data_AF-A0A2W3ZER1-F1
#
_entry.id   AF-A0A2W3ZER1-F1
#
_cell.length_a   1.000
_cell.length_b   1.000
_cell.length_c   1.000
_cell.angle_alpha   90.00
_cell.angle_beta   90.00
_cell.angle_gamma   90.00
#
_symmetry.space_group_name_H-M   'P 1'
#
loop_
_entity.id
_entity.type
_entity.pdbx_description
1 polymer ?
#
loop_
_entity_poly.entity_id
_entity_poly.type
_entity_poly.pdbx_seq_one_letter_code
_entity_poly.pdbx_strand_id
1 'polypeptide(L)' 'MRCELYSEGATENHDLSSKNKPIGIDWRGGEVLEGDRGLLIDGDIVLENDIQNYIEAKYGKAGYL' A
#
# COMPACT_ATOMS: atom_id res chain seq x y z
N MET A 1 51.88 -7.83 3.51
CA MET A 1 51.09 -7.42 4.68
C MET A 1 49.64 -7.81 4.37
N ARG A 2 49.09 -8.79 5.10
CA ARG A 2 47.73 -9.31 4.94
C ARG A 2 46.73 -8.26 5.46
N CYS A 3 45.72 -7.93 4.67
CA CYS A 3 44.44 -7.45 5.18
C CYS A 3 43.36 -8.31 4.53
N GLU A 4 42.93 -9.33 5.27
CA GLU A 4 41.72 -10.10 4.99
C GLU A 4 40.54 -9.23 5.44
N LEU A 5 39.75 -8.72 4.50
CA LEU A 5 38.45 -8.12 4.80
C LEU A 5 37.41 -9.20 4.65
N TYR A 6 36.83 -9.56 5.79
CA TYR A 6 35.86 -10.63 5.99
C TYR A 6 34.67 -10.48 5.03
N SER A 7 34.49 -11.49 4.18
CA SER A 7 33.23 -11.77 3.50
C SER A 7 32.28 -12.41 4.51
N GLU A 8 31.70 -11.62 5.40
CA GLU A 8 30.57 -12.09 6.22
C GLU A 8 29.29 -11.55 5.59
N GLY A 9 28.52 -12.49 5.05
CA GLY A 9 27.29 -12.22 4.31
C GLY A 9 26.41 -11.26 5.08
N ALA A 10 26.12 -10.11 4.45
CA ALA A 10 24.98 -9.29 4.79
C ALA A 10 23.76 -10.21 4.69
N THR A 11 23.30 -10.70 5.83
CA THR A 11 21.96 -11.23 5.95
C THR A 11 21.05 -10.06 5.63
N GLU A 12 20.50 -10.07 4.42
CA GLU A 12 19.38 -9.23 4.04
C GLU A 12 18.21 -9.60 4.95
N ASN A 13 18.23 -9.08 6.18
CA ASN A 13 17.03 -8.90 6.95
C ASN A 13 16.32 -7.71 6.29
N HIS A 14 15.71 -7.98 5.14
CA HIS A 14 14.61 -7.18 4.65
C HIS A 14 13.55 -7.27 5.74
N ASP A 15 13.61 -6.31 6.66
CA ASP A 15 12.63 -6.12 7.71
C ASP A 15 11.27 -5.87 7.04
N LEU A 16 10.54 -6.95 6.80
CA LEU A 16 9.18 -6.92 6.28
C LEU A 16 8.22 -6.29 7.30
N SER A 17 8.67 -5.93 8.51
CA SER A 17 7.81 -5.33 9.53
C SER A 17 7.32 -3.92 9.16
N SER A 18 8.05 -3.20 8.29
CA SER A 18 7.61 -1.88 7.81
C SER A 18 6.37 -1.93 6.94
N LYS A 19 6.04 -3.08 6.33
CA LYS A 19 4.85 -3.22 5.46
C LYS A 19 3.55 -3.53 6.20
N ASN A 20 3.59 -3.59 7.52
CA ASN A 20 2.44 -4.00 8.33
C ASN A 20 1.97 -2.93 9.31
N LYS A 21 2.48 -1.68 9.19
CA LYS A 21 2.02 -0.60 10.04
C LYS A 21 0.71 0.00 9.47
N PRO A 22 -0.41 -0.04 10.20
CA PRO A 22 -1.63 0.63 9.77
C PRO A 22 -1.44 2.15 9.78
N ILE A 23 -1.78 2.80 8.68
CA ILE A 23 -1.66 4.25 8.48
C ILE A 23 -3.03 4.95 8.35
N GLY A 24 -4.10 4.19 8.19
CA GLY A 24 -5.44 4.73 8.03
C GLY A 24 -6.48 3.65 7.77
N ILE A 25 -7.67 4.11 7.41
CA ILE A 25 -8.82 3.27 7.09
C ILE A 25 -9.32 3.65 5.70
N ASP A 26 -9.57 2.66 4.86
CA ASP A 26 -10.09 2.87 3.51
C ASP A 26 -11.60 3.17 3.53
N TRP A 27 -12.14 3.53 2.36
CA TRP A 27 -13.55 3.83 2.16
C TRP A 27 -14.53 2.69 2.52
N ARG A 28 -14.04 1.45 2.68
CA ARG A 28 -14.80 0.25 3.05
C ARG A 28 -14.66 -0.10 4.53
N GLY A 29 -13.84 0.62 5.28
CA GLY A 29 -13.53 0.33 6.67
C GLY A 29 -12.36 -0.65 6.88
N GLY A 30 -11.61 -0.98 5.83
CA GLY A 30 -10.40 -1.81 5.89
C GLY A 30 -9.16 -1.02 6.31
N GLU A 31 -8.21 -1.66 6.97
CA GLU A 31 -6.93 -1.03 7.32
C GLU A 31 -6.08 -0.80 6.07
N VAL A 32 -5.51 0.40 5.96
CA VAL A 32 -4.51 0.73 4.95
C VAL A 32 -3.14 0.61 5.59
N LEU A 33 -2.25 -0.17 4.99
CA LEU A 33 -0.92 -0.42 5.51
C LEU A 33 0.13 0.50 4.85
N GLU A 34 1.22 0.74 5.57
CA GLU A 34 2.37 1.46 5.05
C GLU A 34 2.95 0.76 3.82
N GLY A 35 2.93 1.44 2.67
CA GLY A 35 3.36 0.91 1.38
C GLY A 35 2.23 0.45 0.47
N ASP A 36 0.97 0.44 0.94
CA ASP A 36 -0.18 0.27 0.07
C ASP A 36 -0.33 1.45 -0.89
N ARG A 37 -0.79 1.16 -2.10
CA ARG A 37 -1.02 2.16 -3.15
C ARG A 37 -2.50 2.50 -3.25
N GLY A 38 -2.80 3.79 -3.25
CA GLY A 38 -4.16 4.31 -3.32
C GLY A 38 -4.19 5.82 -3.56
N LEU A 39 -5.41 6.35 -3.65
CA LEU A 39 -5.70 7.77 -3.83
C LEU A 39 -6.62 8.26 -2.72
N LEU A 40 -6.52 9.54 -2.38
CA LEU A 40 -7.51 10.23 -1.56
C LEU A 40 -8.54 10.85 -2.49
N ILE A 41 -9.79 10.36 -2.47
CA ILE A 41 -10.88 10.81 -3.33
C ILE A 41 -12.03 11.27 -2.44
N ASP A 42 -12.45 12.54 -2.54
CA ASP A 42 -13.50 13.14 -1.71
C ASP A 42 -13.32 12.97 -0.19
N GLY A 43 -12.07 12.85 0.26
CA GLY A 43 -11.73 12.62 1.67
C GLY A 43 -11.69 11.15 2.10
N ASP A 44 -12.06 10.23 1.21
CA ASP A 44 -11.98 8.79 1.42
C ASP A 44 -10.64 8.24 0.87
N ILE A 45 -9.98 7.36 1.62
CA ILE A 45 -8.79 6.65 1.12
C ILE A 45 -9.26 5.46 0.29
N VAL A 46 -8.82 5.38 -0.96
CA VAL A 46 -9.24 4.37 -1.93
C VAL A 46 -8.02 3.65 -2.47
N LEU A 47 -7.90 2.36 -2.16
CA LEU A 47 -6.82 1.52 -2.67
C LEU A 47 -6.91 1.40 -4.20
N GLU A 48 -5.75 1.31 -4.86
CA GLU A 48 -5.64 1.32 -6.33
C GLU A 48 -6.51 0.24 -6.99
N ASN A 49 -6.59 -0.94 -6.37
CA ASN A 49 -7.39 -2.07 -6.83
C ASN A 49 -8.92 -1.88 -6.63
N ASP A 50 -9.33 -0.90 -5.83
CA ASP A 50 -10.72 -0.63 -5.49
C ASP A 50 -11.25 0.68 -6.09
N ILE A 51 -10.44 1.42 -6.87
CA ILE A 51 -10.85 2.69 -7.49
C ILE A 51 -12.13 2.54 -8.33
N GLN A 52 -12.20 1.52 -9.20
CA GLN A 52 -13.39 1.28 -10.03
C GLN A 52 -14.63 1.02 -9.17
N ASN A 53 -14.49 0.21 -8.11
CA ASN A 53 -15.57 -0.12 -7.19
C ASN A 53 -16.04 1.14 -6.45
N TYR A 54 -15.11 2.00 -6.01
CA TYR A 54 -15.42 3.27 -5.35
C TYR A 54 -16.21 4.20 -6.27
N ILE A 55 -15.76 4.36 -7.53
CA ILE A 55 -16.44 5.22 -8.50
C ILE A 55 -17.86 4.71 -8.75
N GLU A 56 -18.04 3.41 -8.99
CA GLU A 56 -19.36 2.84 -9.22
C GLU A 56 -20.29 2.95 -8.00
N ALA A 57 -19.75 2.85 -6.78
CA ALA A 57 -20.52 2.98 -5.54
C ALA A 57 -20.97 4.43 -5.28
N LYS A 58 -20.10 5.43 -5.52
CA LYS A 58 -20.38 6.85 -5.22
C LYS A 58 -21.14 7.55 -6.34
N TYR A 59 -20.77 7.28 -7.59
CA TYR A 59 -21.27 8.00 -8.76
C TYR A 59 -22.24 7.17 -9.61
N GLY A 60 -22.46 5.91 -9.23
CA GLY A 60 -23.20 4.94 -10.03
C GLY A 60 -22.34 4.38 -11.16
N LYS A 61 -22.86 3.37 -11.85
CA LYS A 61 -22.26 2.95 -13.12
C LYS A 61 -22.33 4.10 -14.11
N ALA A 62 -21.22 4.40 -14.77
CA ALA A 62 -21.22 5.14 -16.02
C ALA A 62 -22.02 4.32 -17.04
N GLY A 63 -23.34 4.50 -17.04
CA GLY A 63 -24.19 4.07 -18.13
C GLY A 63 -23.76 4.90 -19.33
N TYR A 64 -23.12 4.26 -20.30
CA TYR A 64 -23.01 4.81 -21.64
C TYR A 64 -24.44 5.06 -22.13
N LEU A 65 -24.86 6.34 -22.14
CA LEU A 65 -26.00 6.83 -22.90
C LEU A 65 -25.59 7.05 -24.35
#